data_AF-A0A7X7QBY3-F1
#
_entry.id   AF-A0A7X7QBY3-F1
#
_cell.length_a   1.000
_cell.length_b   1.000
_cell.length_c   1.000
_cell.angle_alpha   90.00
_cell.angle_beta   90.00
_cell.angle_gamma   90.00
#
_symmetry.space_group_name_H-M   'P 1'
#
loop_
_entity.id
_entity.type
_entity.pdbx_description
1 polymer ?
#
loop_
_entity_poly.entity_id
_entity_poly.type
_entity_poly.pdbx_seq_one_letter_code
_entity_poly.pdbx_strand_id
1 'polypeptide(L)'
;MESGIEFVSNYNDLSVDRGFQFEFVCDRCGLGYRTELKAWAIGSASNVLNAAGSLFGGVFGAAADVGDRVRSVAWQKAHDQAFREALDAVRPSFVQCPRCSRWVCRKQCWNTKRGLCKDCAPDLGVEMSA
;
A
#
# COMPACT_ATOMS: atom_id res chain seq x y z
N MET A 1 -0.48 21.50 -5.92
CA MET A 1 0.70 20.84 -5.33
C MET A 1 0.29 19.41 -5.10
N GLU A 2 0.76 18.50 -5.95
CA GLU A 2 0.49 17.08 -5.74
C GLU A 2 1.34 16.65 -4.54
N SER A 3 0.68 16.46 -3.40
CA SER A 3 1.32 16.06 -2.15
C SER A 3 1.96 14.69 -2.39
N GLY A 4 3.30 14.65 -2.45
CA GLY A 4 4.03 13.41 -2.56
C GLY A 4 3.60 12.43 -1.46
N ILE A 5 3.56 11.15 -1.78
CA ILE A 5 3.30 10.11 -0.78
C ILE A 5 4.59 9.93 0.02
N GLU A 6 4.60 10.35 1.29
CA GLU A 6 5.69 10.02 2.21
C GLU A 6 5.72 8.50 2.38
N PHE A 7 6.70 7.85 1.72
CA PHE A 7 6.78 6.41 1.66
C PHE A 7 7.55 5.86 2.87
N VAL A 8 7.09 4.72 3.37
CA VAL A 8 7.86 3.89 4.30
C VAL A 8 8.58 2.84 3.48
N SER A 9 9.88 2.62 3.70
CA SER A 9 10.68 1.68 2.88
C SER A 9 10.37 0.21 3.17
N ASN A 10 9.63 -0.06 4.24
CA ASN A 10 9.42 -1.36 4.85
C ASN A 10 7.98 -1.87 4.60
N TYR A 11 7.60 -1.97 3.33
CA TYR A 11 6.30 -2.54 2.95
C TYR A 11 6.39 -3.47 1.75
N ASN A 12 5.43 -4.39 1.65
CA ASN A 12 5.16 -5.25 0.53
C ASN A 12 3.84 -4.84 -0.11
N ASP A 13 3.83 -4.67 -1.41
CA ASP A 13 2.61 -4.54 -2.20
C ASP A 13 2.09 -5.93 -2.55
N LEU A 14 0.92 -6.28 -2.03
CA LEU A 14 0.22 -7.55 -2.25
C LEU A 14 -1.01 -7.35 -3.17
N SER A 15 -1.06 -6.23 -3.89
CA SER A 15 -2.14 -5.90 -4.81
C SER A 15 -2.20 -6.90 -5.98
N VAL A 16 -3.42 -7.14 -6.43
CA VAL A 16 -3.76 -8.00 -7.56
C VAL A 16 -4.70 -7.23 -8.50
N ASP A 17 -4.97 -7.76 -9.69
CA ASP A 17 -5.84 -7.10 -10.68
C ASP A 17 -7.23 -6.71 -10.12
N ARG A 18 -7.70 -7.49 -9.14
CA ARG A 18 -9.03 -7.36 -8.50
C ARG A 18 -9.04 -6.58 -7.18
N GLY A 19 -7.92 -6.03 -6.73
CA GLY A 19 -7.90 -5.30 -5.46
C GLY A 19 -6.51 -4.97 -4.93
N PHE A 20 -6.48 -4.08 -3.94
CA PHE A 20 -5.25 -3.53 -3.38
C PHE A 20 -5.06 -4.01 -1.94
N GLN A 21 -3.88 -4.49 -1.61
CA GLN A 21 -3.52 -4.89 -0.26
C GLN A 21 -2.05 -4.59 -0.01
N PHE A 22 -1.73 -4.07 1.17
CA PHE A 22 -0.38 -3.72 1.54
C PHE A 22 -0.02 -4.35 2.87
N GLU A 23 1.25 -4.70 3.05
CA GLU A 23 1.79 -5.21 4.30
C GLU A 23 2.99 -4.37 4.72
N PHE A 24 2.98 -3.85 5.93
CA PHE A 24 4.07 -3.06 6.52
C PHE A 24 4.80 -3.87 7.57
N VAL A 25 6.13 -3.88 7.58
CA VAL A 25 6.92 -4.79 8.42
C VAL A 25 7.90 -4.02 9.29
N CYS A 26 7.89 -4.26 10.60
CA CYS A 26 8.86 -3.61 11.51
C CYS A 26 10.30 -4.02 11.17
N ASP A 27 11.18 -3.05 10.89
CA ASP A 27 12.60 -3.28 10.55
C ASP A 27 13.41 -3.94 11.67
N ARG A 28 12.87 -3.97 12.90
CA ARG A 28 13.53 -4.56 14.08
C ARG A 28 12.98 -5.92 14.47
N CYS A 29 11.66 -6.06 14.61
CA CYS A 29 11.06 -7.30 15.13
C CYS A 29 10.32 -8.14 14.07
N GLY A 30 10.20 -7.65 12.83
CA GLY A 30 9.47 -8.35 11.77
C GLY A 30 7.96 -8.40 11.94
N LEU A 31 7.38 -7.73 12.95
CA LEU A 31 5.93 -7.65 13.10
C LEU A 31 5.31 -6.96 11.88
N GLY A 32 4.46 -7.70 11.17
CA GLY A 32 3.71 -7.23 10.02
C GLY A 32 2.36 -6.61 10.41
N TYR A 33 1.98 -5.53 9.74
CA TYR A 33 0.63 -4.98 9.71
C TYR A 33 0.12 -5.09 8.27
N ARG A 34 -0.87 -5.95 8.04
CA ARG A 34 -1.47 -6.15 6.73
C ARG A 34 -2.83 -5.44 6.67
N THR A 35 -3.04 -4.64 5.63
CA THR A 35 -4.34 -4.01 5.40
C THR A 35 -5.36 -5.02 4.93
N GLU A 36 -6.64 -4.71 5.13
CA GLU A 36 -7.70 -5.43 4.44
C GLU A 36 -7.57 -5.27 2.93
N LEU A 37 -8.05 -6.25 2.17
CA LEU A 37 -8.08 -6.18 0.71
C LEU A 37 -9.15 -5.17 0.29
N LYS A 38 -8.72 -4.05 -0.30
CA LYS A 38 -9.63 -3.09 -0.92
C LYS A 38 -9.99 -3.57 -2.32
N ALA A 39 -11.20 -4.11 -2.47
CA ALA A 39 -11.66 -4.63 -3.75
C ALA A 39 -11.64 -3.55 -4.84
N TRP A 40 -11.15 -3.94 -6.02
CA TRP A 40 -11.09 -3.09 -7.19
C TRP A 40 -11.86 -3.76 -8.33
N ALA A 41 -12.99 -3.17 -8.68
CA ALA A 41 -13.83 -3.61 -9.77
C ALA A 41 -13.87 -2.52 -10.85
N ILE A 42 -12.79 -2.35 -11.61
CA ILE A 42 -12.98 -1.69 -12.93
C ILE A 42 -13.71 -2.69 -13.81
N GLY A 43 -14.98 -2.42 -14.07
CA GLY A 43 -15.55 -2.77 -15.37
C GLY A 43 -15.92 -4.24 -15.59
N SER A 44 -16.43 -4.96 -14.58
CA SER A 44 -17.39 -6.04 -14.89
C SER A 44 -18.65 -5.52 -15.61
N ALA A 45 -18.85 -4.21 -15.68
CA ALA A 45 -19.89 -3.57 -16.50
C ALA A 45 -19.54 -3.41 -17.99
N SER A 46 -18.26 -3.48 -18.40
CA SER A 46 -17.88 -3.22 -19.80
C SER A 46 -18.17 -4.39 -20.75
N ASN A 47 -18.33 -5.62 -20.21
CA ASN A 47 -18.66 -6.80 -21.03
C ASN A 47 -20.17 -6.97 -21.31
N VAL A 48 -21.06 -6.15 -20.73
CA VAL A 48 -22.52 -6.25 -20.97
C VAL A 48 -22.97 -5.45 -22.21
N LEU A 49 -22.05 -4.85 -22.98
CA LEU A 49 -22.38 -4.17 -24.24
C LEU A 49 -22.21 -5.03 -25.50
N ASN A 50 -21.89 -6.34 -25.37
CA ASN A 50 -21.68 -7.22 -26.53
C ASN A 50 -22.95 -7.97 -27.02
N ALA A 51 -24.16 -7.56 -26.62
CA ALA A 51 -25.40 -8.23 -27.03
C ALA A 51 -26.18 -7.53 -28.17
N ALA A 52 -25.70 -6.40 -28.71
CA ALA A 52 -26.38 -5.72 -29.82
C ALA A 52 -25.38 -5.09 -30.80
N GLY A 53 -24.74 -5.91 -31.63
CA GLY A 53 -23.81 -5.43 -32.66
C GLY A 53 -23.53 -6.45 -33.76
N SER A 54 -24.34 -7.49 -33.91
CA SER A 54 -24.29 -8.36 -35.07
C SER A 54 -25.02 -7.68 -36.23
N LEU A 55 -24.42 -6.62 -36.79
CA LEU A 55 -24.75 -5.99 -38.08
C LEU A 55 -23.98 -4.66 -38.14
N PHE A 56 -22.66 -4.65 -38.34
CA PHE A 56 -21.91 -3.59 -39.05
C PHE A 56 -20.44 -4.01 -39.07
N GLY A 57 -19.96 -4.36 -40.26
CA GLY A 57 -18.61 -4.87 -40.49
C GLY A 57 -17.54 -3.79 -40.50
N GLY A 58 -16.32 -4.21 -40.17
CA GLY A 58 -15.07 -3.53 -40.54
C GLY A 58 -14.66 -2.35 -39.66
N VAL A 59 -13.39 -2.35 -39.22
CA VAL A 59 -12.66 -1.26 -38.51
C VAL A 59 -12.88 -1.17 -36.99
N PHE A 60 -12.57 -2.23 -36.24
CA PHE A 60 -12.36 -2.13 -34.79
C PHE A 60 -11.03 -2.72 -34.30
N GLY A 61 -9.98 -2.66 -35.13
CA GLY A 61 -8.62 -3.03 -34.74
C GLY A 61 -7.93 -2.03 -33.79
N ALA A 62 -8.54 -0.89 -33.48
CA ALA A 62 -7.93 0.19 -32.70
C ALA A 62 -8.69 0.59 -31.41
N ALA A 63 -9.85 -0.02 -31.13
CA ALA A 63 -10.64 0.32 -29.94
C ALA A 63 -10.22 -0.44 -28.67
N ALA A 64 -9.63 -1.63 -28.81
CA ALA A 64 -9.11 -2.41 -27.67
C ALA A 64 -7.94 -1.67 -26.97
N ASP A 65 -7.00 -1.13 -27.75
CA ASP A 65 -5.83 -0.39 -27.27
C ASP A 65 -6.17 0.82 -26.40
N VAL A 66 -7.26 1.53 -26.71
CA VAL A 66 -7.70 2.72 -25.95
C VAL A 66 -8.36 2.31 -24.63
N GLY A 67 -9.16 1.23 -24.63
CA GLY A 67 -9.81 0.71 -23.43
C GLY A 67 -8.81 0.23 -22.37
N ASP A 68 -7.78 -0.50 -22.81
CA ASP A 68 -6.74 -1.03 -21.91
C ASP A 68 -5.89 0.09 -21.27
N ARG A 69 -5.57 1.16 -22.01
CA ARG A 69 -4.83 2.32 -21.49
C ARG A 69 -5.64 3.12 -20.46
N VAL A 70 -6.94 3.31 -20.68
CA VAL A 70 -7.80 4.00 -19.70
C VAL A 70 -7.96 3.14 -18.43
N ARG A 71 -8.11 1.83 -18.59
CA ARG A 71 -8.17 0.88 -17.47
C ARG A 71 -6.89 0.90 -16.64
N SER A 72 -5.72 0.92 -17.27
CA SER A 72 -4.44 0.93 -16.56
C SER A 72 -4.23 2.24 -15.79
N VAL A 73 -4.55 3.40 -16.37
CA VAL A 73 -4.47 4.70 -15.67
C VAL A 73 -5.45 4.75 -14.48
N ALA A 74 -6.68 4.28 -14.66
CA ALA A 74 -7.65 4.21 -13.58
C ALA A 74 -7.17 3.30 -12.45
N TRP A 75 -6.58 2.15 -12.79
CA TRP A 75 -6.02 1.21 -11.82
C TRP A 75 -4.89 1.86 -11.02
N GLN A 76 -3.94 2.54 -11.70
CA GLN A 76 -2.82 3.23 -11.03
C GLN A 76 -3.32 4.32 -10.06
N LYS A 77 -4.30 5.12 -10.47
CA LYS A 77 -4.88 6.16 -9.61
C LYS A 77 -5.59 5.57 -8.39
N ALA A 78 -6.30 4.45 -8.57
CA ALA A 78 -6.98 3.76 -7.47
C ALA A 78 -5.99 3.07 -6.52
N HIS A 79 -4.91 2.53 -7.07
CA HIS A 79 -3.79 1.97 -6.31
C HIS A 79 -3.14 3.03 -5.42
N ASP A 80 -2.76 4.18 -5.99
CA ASP A 80 -2.16 5.30 -5.23
C ASP A 80 -3.08 5.77 -4.10
N GLN A 81 -4.38 5.84 -4.36
CA GLN A 81 -5.37 6.21 -3.34
C GLN A 81 -5.47 5.15 -2.24
N ALA A 82 -5.51 3.87 -2.61
CA ALA A 82 -5.52 2.77 -1.64
C ALA A 82 -4.24 2.75 -0.80
N PHE A 83 -3.09 3.07 -1.41
CA PHE A 83 -1.82 3.14 -0.70
C PHE A 83 -1.78 4.30 0.30
N ARG A 84 -2.30 5.49 -0.06
CA ARG A 84 -2.42 6.62 0.89
C ARG A 84 -3.27 6.24 2.11
N GLU A 85 -4.42 5.61 1.89
CA GLU A 85 -5.30 5.14 2.97
C GLU A 85 -4.62 4.07 3.85
N ALA A 86 -3.85 3.17 3.24
CA ALA A 86 -3.05 2.18 3.95
C ALA A 86 -1.99 2.84 4.84
N LEU A 87 -1.31 3.88 4.35
CA LEU A 87 -0.36 4.67 5.12
C LEU A 87 -1.03 5.39 6.30
N ASP A 88 -2.20 5.98 6.08
CA ASP A 88 -2.97 6.64 7.15
C ASP A 88 -3.37 5.66 8.26
N ALA A 89 -3.79 4.45 7.89
CA ALA A 89 -4.14 3.42 8.86
C ALA A 89 -2.94 2.94 9.69
N VAL A 90 -1.74 2.87 9.10
CA VAL A 90 -0.54 2.33 9.78
C VAL A 90 0.31 3.39 10.49
N ARG A 91 0.20 4.66 10.11
CA ARG A 91 0.87 5.83 10.74
C ARG A 91 0.87 5.84 12.28
N PRO A 92 -0.23 5.55 12.99
CA PRO A 92 -0.22 5.52 14.46
C PRO A 92 0.55 4.33 15.05
N SER A 93 0.78 3.26 14.29
CA SER A 93 1.43 2.03 14.76
C SER A 93 2.94 2.03 14.53
N PHE A 94 3.42 2.81 13.56
CA PHE A 94 4.82 2.87 13.16
C PHE A 94 5.42 4.26 13.35
N VAL A 95 6.74 4.30 13.48
CA VAL A 95 7.52 5.54 13.62
C VAL A 95 8.89 5.36 12.98
N GLN A 96 9.36 6.40 12.29
CA GLN A 96 10.72 6.43 11.78
C GLN A 96 11.70 6.89 12.85
N CYS A 97 12.78 6.15 13.05
CA CYS A 97 13.85 6.56 13.93
C CYS A 97 14.65 7.71 13.30
N PRO A 98 14.78 8.89 13.94
CA PRO A 98 15.51 10.02 13.36
C PRO A 98 17.03 9.76 13.27
N ARG A 99 17.54 8.75 13.98
CA ARG A 99 18.98 8.42 13.98
C ARG A 99 19.38 7.44 12.89
N CYS A 100 18.58 6.40 12.63
CA CYS A 100 18.92 5.34 11.69
C CYS A 100 17.93 5.19 10.53
N SER A 101 16.92 6.07 10.46
CA SER A 101 15.87 6.12 9.43
C SER A 101 15.03 4.84 9.27
N ARG A 102 15.21 3.84 10.13
CA ARG A 102 14.39 2.62 10.19
C ARG A 102 12.99 2.92 10.68
N TRP A 103 12.01 2.24 10.10
CA TRP A 103 10.62 2.26 10.52
C TRP A 103 10.35 1.10 11.46
N VAL A 104 9.97 1.43 12.70
CA VAL A 104 9.76 0.44 13.75
C VAL A 104 8.36 0.54 14.34
N CYS A 105 7.85 -0.58 14.86
CA CYS A 105 6.57 -0.56 15.57
C CYS A 105 6.71 0.19 16.90
N ARG A 106 5.76 1.10 17.18
CA ARG A 106 5.74 1.90 18.41
C ARG A 106 5.58 1.04 19.67
N LYS A 107 4.79 -0.02 19.56
CA LYS A 107 4.43 -0.90 20.69
C LYS A 107 5.64 -1.59 21.33
N GLN A 108 6.56 -2.11 20.53
CA GLN A 108 7.66 -2.97 21.03
C GLN A 108 9.05 -2.43 20.76
N CYS A 109 9.25 -1.74 19.63
CA CYS A 109 10.59 -1.42 19.12
C CYS A 109 10.96 0.06 19.25
N TRP A 110 10.05 0.90 19.76
CA TRP A 110 10.29 2.30 20.05
C TRP A 110 10.62 2.52 21.52
N ASN A 111 11.68 3.29 21.80
CA ASN A 111 12.01 3.78 23.12
C ASN A 111 11.39 5.17 23.30
N THR A 112 10.27 5.24 24.02
CA THR A 112 9.54 6.50 24.26
C THR A 112 10.32 7.49 25.11
N LYS A 113 11.19 7.03 26.02
CA LYS A 113 11.99 7.90 26.89
C LYS A 113 13.11 8.59 26.11
N ARG A 114 13.65 7.93 25.08
CA ARG A 114 14.80 8.40 24.31
C ARG A 114 14.42 8.99 22.95
N GLY A 115 13.18 8.80 22.50
CA GLY A 115 12.74 9.25 21.18
C GLY A 115 13.51 8.56 20.03
N LEU A 116 13.93 7.32 20.24
CA LEU A 116 14.73 6.53 19.30
C LEU A 116 14.22 5.08 19.26
N CYS A 117 14.57 4.33 18.21
CA CYS A 117 14.33 2.89 18.20
C CYS A 117 15.24 2.18 19.22
N LYS A 118 14.83 0.98 19.66
CA LYS A 118 15.56 0.20 20.66
C LYS A 118 16.89 -0.37 20.18
N ASP A 119 17.16 -0.37 18.86
CA ASP A 119 18.51 -0.66 18.34
C ASP A 119 19.47 0.51 18.57
N CYS A 120 18.96 1.75 18.51
CA CYS A 120 19.75 2.95 18.76
C CYS A 120 19.82 3.35 20.24
N ALA A 121 18.80 3.00 21.02
CA ALA A 121 18.69 3.28 22.45
C ALA A 121 17.89 2.18 23.15
N PRO A 122 18.53 1.08 23.57
CA PRO A 122 17.85 -0.02 24.25
C PRO A 122 17.23 0.41 25.58
N ASP A 123 16.14 -0.25 25.97
CA ASP A 123 15.52 -0.07 27.29
C ASP A 123 16.23 -0.97 28.30
N LEU A 124 17.17 -0.40 29.06
CA LEU A 124 17.93 -1.10 30.11
C LEU A 124 17.05 -1.71 31.23
N GLY A 125 15.74 -1.43 31.26
CA GLY A 125 14.81 -1.95 32.25
C GLY A 125 14.24 -3.35 31.98
N VAL A 126 14.41 -3.89 30.77
CA VAL A 126 13.94 -5.25 30.42
C VAL A 126 15.09 -6.27 30.45
N GLU A 127 16.34 -5.82 30.35
CA GLU A 127 17.52 -6.68 30.34
C GLU A 127 18.12 -6.96 31.73
N MET A 128 17.48 -6.45 32.81
CA MET A 128 17.93 -6.66 34.20
C MET A 128 17.08 -7.67 34.99
N SER A 129 16.21 -8.43 34.31
CA SER A 129 15.29 -9.40 34.95
C SER A 129 15.40 -10.83 34.38
N ALA A 130 16.51 -11.16 33.72
CA ALA A 130 16.82 -12.53 33.27
C ALA A 130 18.04 -13.06 34.04
#